data_AF-A0A964ZC84-F1
#
_entry.id   AF-A0A964ZC84-F1
#
_cell.length_a   1.000
_cell.length_b   1.000
_cell.length_c   1.000
_cell.angle_alpha   90.00
_cell.angle_beta   90.00
_cell.angle_gamma   90.00
#
_symmetry.space_group_name_H-M   'P 1'
#
loop_
_entity.id
_entity.type
_entity.pdbx_description
1 polymer ?
#
loop_
_entity_poly.entity_id
_entity_poly.type
_entity_poly.pdbx_seq_one_letter_code
_entity_poly.pdbx_strand_id
1 'polypeptide(L)'
;FEHLTLLEEPQAAFYAWIDNQGDLWRDQVKVGDVALICDVGGGTSDFSLIAVGEESGQLLLKRVAVGDHILLGGDNMDLTLAYCMSRKFASGGIKLDLGQMLMLRHSVREAKEALLSNFTLTSAPVTVIGRGSKVIAGTIKGELTRDELKCELIDGFFPECTADSIPRQQRSIGFQEIGLPYAGDPAITTHLAYFLNRHRDDLSKHREGPPRPTAVLFNGGVFKAEAFRQRVENALNQWGQGSNEPVKVLPSADLDLAVARGAAYYGLVRRGRGVRIHGGTARTYYVGIETAQPAVPGAPPPLKALCVVSFGMEEGTATDVPGFESFLVIGAPAEFRFLSSTVRQNDKVGTLLDEWYDELEEMAPLTATLASDGGAARYVPVRLHSKVTEVGTLELWCISRDGKHRWKLEFNVREKR
;
A
#
# COMPACT_ATOMS: atom_id res chain seq x y z
N PHE A 1 -8.56 -21.52 0.54
CA PHE A 1 -7.11 -21.48 0.82
C PHE A 1 -6.89 -21.71 2.30
N GLU A 2 -6.24 -22.80 2.70
CA GLU A 2 -6.00 -23.13 4.13
C GLU A 2 -4.83 -22.34 4.74
N HIS A 3 -3.89 -21.86 3.91
CA HIS A 3 -2.75 -21.04 4.31
C HIS A 3 -2.62 -19.80 3.41
N LEU A 4 -3.46 -18.79 3.65
CA LEU A 4 -3.42 -17.52 2.94
C LEU A 4 -2.44 -16.55 3.62
N THR A 5 -1.68 -15.79 2.84
CA THR A 5 -0.84 -14.69 3.33
C THR A 5 -0.95 -13.56 2.32
N LEU A 6 -1.20 -12.36 2.84
CA LEU A 6 -1.28 -11.15 2.03
C LEU A 6 0.12 -10.53 1.98
N LEU A 7 0.49 -9.99 0.83
CA LEU A 7 1.75 -9.31 0.59
C LEU A 7 1.44 -8.09 -0.27
N GLU A 8 2.06 -6.96 0.04
CA GLU A 8 1.87 -5.73 -0.75
C GLU A 8 2.56 -5.83 -2.10
N GLU A 9 1.93 -5.30 -3.14
CA GLU A 9 2.43 -5.29 -4.51
C GLU A 9 3.83 -4.68 -4.64
N PRO A 10 4.14 -3.49 -4.08
CA PRO A 10 5.49 -2.92 -4.18
C PRO A 10 6.54 -3.78 -3.46
N GLN A 11 6.18 -4.42 -2.34
CA GLN A 11 7.10 -5.33 -1.65
C GLN A 11 7.33 -6.61 -2.46
N ALA A 12 6.28 -7.16 -3.07
CA ALA A 12 6.39 -8.28 -3.99
C ALA A 12 7.27 -7.93 -5.19
N ALA A 13 7.07 -6.77 -5.81
CA ALA A 13 7.88 -6.30 -6.93
C ALA A 13 9.38 -6.23 -6.56
N PHE A 14 9.70 -5.75 -5.35
CA PHE A 14 11.09 -5.74 -4.86
C PHE A 14 11.64 -7.15 -4.63
N TYR A 15 10.85 -8.08 -4.10
CA TYR A 15 11.25 -9.49 -4.00
C TYR A 15 11.53 -10.12 -5.37
N ALA A 16 10.72 -9.82 -6.39
CA ALA A 16 10.98 -10.29 -7.74
C ALA A 16 12.27 -9.71 -8.33
N TRP A 17 12.58 -8.44 -8.01
CA TRP A 17 13.85 -7.84 -8.37
C TRP A 17 15.03 -8.58 -7.71
N ILE A 18 14.96 -8.87 -6.41
CA ILE A 18 15.99 -9.65 -5.69
C ILE A 18 16.17 -11.03 -6.34
N ASP A 19 15.07 -11.75 -6.58
CA ASP A 19 15.10 -13.09 -7.20
C ASP A 19 15.78 -13.05 -8.58
N ASN A 20 15.42 -12.04 -9.40
CA ASN A 20 15.97 -11.89 -10.74
C ASN A 20 17.47 -11.51 -10.74
N GLN A 21 17.92 -10.71 -9.77
CA GLN A 21 19.34 -10.35 -9.66
C GLN A 21 20.19 -11.50 -9.10
N GLY A 22 19.61 -12.47 -8.38
CA GLY A 22 20.38 -13.49 -7.68
C GLY A 22 21.38 -12.84 -6.72
N ASP A 23 22.62 -13.31 -6.66
CA ASP A 23 23.63 -12.70 -5.76
C ASP A 23 24.06 -11.28 -6.14
N LEU A 24 23.81 -10.85 -7.39
CA LEU A 24 24.24 -9.55 -7.92
C LEU A 24 23.46 -8.36 -7.35
N TRP A 25 22.36 -8.57 -6.63
CA TRP A 25 21.60 -7.45 -6.04
C TRP A 25 22.46 -6.62 -5.08
N ARG A 26 23.45 -7.26 -4.43
CA ARG A 26 24.38 -6.61 -3.50
C ARG A 26 25.36 -5.64 -4.19
N ASP A 27 25.57 -5.81 -5.49
CA ASP A 27 26.36 -4.88 -6.30
C ASP A 27 25.49 -3.70 -6.79
N GLN A 28 24.16 -3.84 -6.71
CA GLN A 28 23.21 -2.84 -7.19
C GLN A 28 22.88 -1.78 -6.14
N VAL A 29 23.07 -2.07 -4.84
CA VAL A 29 22.75 -1.18 -3.73
C VAL A 29 23.86 -1.21 -2.67
N LYS A 30 24.02 -0.12 -1.93
CA LYS A 30 24.99 -0.01 -0.82
C LYS A 30 24.30 0.47 0.46
N VAL A 31 24.97 0.28 1.60
CA VAL A 31 24.49 0.80 2.88
C VAL A 31 24.21 2.31 2.78
N GLY A 32 23.06 2.74 3.28
CA GLY A 32 22.57 4.12 3.18
C GLY A 32 21.72 4.40 1.94
N ASP A 33 21.63 3.46 0.99
CA ASP A 33 20.67 3.59 -0.11
C ASP A 33 19.24 3.45 0.39
N VAL A 34 18.34 4.20 -0.24
CA VAL A 34 16.89 4.05 -0.07
C VAL A 34 16.26 3.90 -1.46
N ALA A 35 15.73 2.71 -1.72
CA ALA A 35 15.04 2.38 -2.96
C ALA A 35 13.56 2.76 -2.83
N LEU A 36 13.09 3.62 -3.75
CA LEU A 36 11.67 3.84 -3.99
C LEU A 36 11.15 2.74 -4.90
N ILE A 37 10.09 2.06 -4.48
CA ILE A 37 9.30 1.22 -5.36
C ILE A 37 8.11 2.06 -5.82
N CYS A 38 8.06 2.30 -7.12
CA CYS A 38 7.02 3.07 -7.79
C CYS A 38 6.17 2.09 -8.60
N ASP A 39 5.06 1.65 -8.01
CA ASP A 39 4.15 0.68 -8.62
C ASP A 39 2.92 1.39 -9.18
N VAL A 40 2.75 1.39 -10.49
CA VAL A 40 1.59 1.97 -11.16
C VAL A 40 1.00 0.94 -12.11
N GLY A 41 -0.02 0.26 -11.61
CA GLY A 41 -0.75 -0.80 -12.29
C GLY A 41 -1.88 -0.29 -13.19
N GLY A 42 -2.78 -1.21 -13.53
CA GLY A 42 -4.00 -0.89 -14.27
C GLY A 42 -4.98 -0.09 -13.41
N GLY A 43 -5.24 -0.52 -12.18
CA GLY A 43 -6.23 0.11 -11.32
C GLY A 43 -5.66 1.04 -10.25
N THR A 44 -4.41 0.83 -9.83
CA THR A 44 -3.87 1.42 -8.61
C THR A 44 -2.45 1.93 -8.77
N SER A 45 -2.09 2.87 -7.89
CA SER A 45 -0.73 3.37 -7.70
C SER A 45 -0.34 3.19 -6.24
N ASP A 46 0.81 2.56 -6.02
CA ASP A 46 1.32 2.20 -4.71
C ASP A 46 2.81 2.58 -4.61
N PHE A 47 3.21 3.18 -3.49
CA PHE A 47 4.59 3.61 -3.25
C PHE A 47 5.14 2.97 -1.99
N SER A 48 6.42 2.57 -2.01
CA SER A 48 7.11 2.09 -0.80
C SER A 48 8.58 2.49 -0.81
N LEU A 49 9.17 2.66 0.37
CA LEU A 49 10.60 2.89 0.54
C LEU A 49 11.24 1.70 1.26
N ILE A 50 12.31 1.18 0.68
CA ILE A 50 13.17 0.15 1.28
C ILE A 50 14.57 0.71 1.44
N ALA A 51 15.02 0.81 2.68
CA ALA A 51 16.36 1.20 3.04
C ALA A 51 17.31 -0.01 3.09
N VAL A 52 18.56 0.24 2.70
CA VAL A 52 19.66 -0.72 2.77
C VAL A 52 20.51 -0.38 3.99
N GLY A 53 20.48 -1.27 4.98
CA GLY A 53 21.33 -1.24 6.16
C GLY A 53 22.35 -2.37 6.14
N GLU A 54 23.02 -2.55 7.28
CA GLU A 54 23.96 -3.64 7.50
C GLU A 54 23.76 -4.20 8.90
N GLU A 55 23.81 -5.52 9.02
CA GLU A 55 23.84 -6.21 10.31
C GLU A 55 24.84 -7.36 10.23
N SER A 56 25.77 -7.41 11.19
CA SER A 56 26.81 -8.45 11.27
C SER A 56 27.60 -8.68 9.98
N GLY A 57 27.90 -7.61 9.23
CA GLY A 57 28.65 -7.69 7.96
C GLY A 57 27.81 -8.08 6.74
N GLN A 58 26.49 -8.19 6.88
CA GLN A 58 25.58 -8.54 5.78
C GLN A 58 24.59 -7.42 5.50
N LEU A 59 24.32 -7.16 4.21
CA LEU A 59 23.31 -6.19 3.82
C LEU A 59 21.92 -6.60 4.33
N LEU A 60 21.27 -5.67 5.00
CA LEU A 60 19.93 -5.80 5.55
C LEU A 60 18.97 -4.92 4.74
N LEU A 61 17.85 -5.48 4.29
CA LEU A 61 16.79 -4.70 3.66
C LEU A 61 15.70 -4.40 4.68
N LYS A 62 15.37 -3.13 4.86
CA LYS A 62 14.32 -2.67 5.77
C LYS A 62 13.31 -1.81 5.03
N ARG A 63 12.04 -2.19 5.07
CA ARG A 63 10.94 -1.34 4.63
C ARG A 63 10.76 -0.23 5.65
N VAL A 64 10.92 1.02 5.19
CA VAL A 64 10.86 2.21 6.06
C VAL A 64 9.62 3.06 5.82
N ALA A 65 8.97 2.93 4.66
CA ALA A 65 7.72 3.61 4.38
C ALA A 65 6.81 2.83 3.43
N VAL A 66 5.51 3.01 3.59
CA VAL A 66 4.47 2.49 2.70
C VAL A 66 3.42 3.59 2.50
N GLY A 67 3.10 3.87 1.24
CA GLY A 67 2.11 4.87 0.86
C GLY A 67 0.69 4.31 0.92
N ASP A 68 -0.27 5.21 0.71
CA ASP A 68 -1.67 4.83 0.56
C ASP A 68 -1.89 4.03 -0.74
N HIS A 69 -2.91 3.18 -0.73
CA HIS A 69 -3.37 2.48 -1.93
C HIS A 69 -4.26 3.41 -2.76
N ILE A 70 -3.71 4.00 -3.82
CA ILE A 70 -4.39 5.02 -4.61
C ILE A 70 -5.14 4.32 -5.74
N LEU A 71 -6.47 4.43 -5.79
CA LEU A 71 -7.31 3.93 -6.89
C LEU A 71 -7.18 4.81 -8.14
N LEU A 72 -6.00 4.76 -8.75
CA LEU A 72 -5.56 5.55 -9.88
C LEU A 72 -4.50 4.76 -10.66
N GLY A 73 -4.75 4.49 -11.94
CA GLY A 73 -3.79 3.76 -12.78
C GLY A 73 -4.08 3.86 -14.28
N GLY A 74 -3.58 2.89 -15.05
CA GLY A 74 -3.75 2.83 -16.50
C GLY A 74 -5.21 2.79 -17.00
N ASP A 75 -6.14 2.29 -16.19
CA ASP A 75 -7.58 2.27 -16.48
C ASP A 75 -8.18 3.67 -16.45
N ASN A 76 -7.72 4.53 -15.53
CA ASN A 76 -8.11 5.94 -15.51
C ASN A 76 -7.58 6.67 -16.74
N MET A 77 -6.36 6.34 -17.18
CA MET A 77 -5.78 6.91 -18.40
C MET A 77 -6.58 6.54 -19.65
N ASP A 78 -6.98 5.27 -19.79
CA ASP A 78 -7.84 4.83 -20.89
C ASP A 78 -9.20 5.53 -20.86
N LEU A 79 -9.76 5.70 -19.67
CA LEU A 79 -11.03 6.39 -19.49
C LEU A 79 -10.92 7.87 -19.87
N THR A 80 -9.85 8.57 -19.46
CA THR A 80 -9.58 9.95 -19.84
C THR A 80 -9.50 10.10 -21.36
N LEU A 81 -8.74 9.23 -22.04
CA LEU A 81 -8.64 9.26 -23.51
C LEU A 81 -9.98 8.98 -24.19
N ALA A 82 -10.77 8.04 -23.66
CA ALA A 82 -12.10 7.73 -24.19
C ALA A 82 -13.03 8.95 -24.08
N TYR A 83 -13.01 9.67 -22.96
CA TYR A 83 -13.78 10.92 -22.82
C TYR A 83 -13.27 12.03 -23.75
N CYS A 84 -11.96 12.18 -23.91
CA CYS A 84 -11.39 13.13 -24.86
C CYS A 84 -11.86 12.85 -26.29
N MET A 85 -11.78 11.59 -26.73
CA MET A 85 -12.21 11.18 -28.05
C MET A 85 -13.74 11.30 -28.22
N SER A 86 -14.51 10.96 -27.19
CA SER A 86 -15.97 11.14 -27.19
C SER A 86 -16.36 12.60 -27.35
N ARG A 87 -15.66 13.54 -26.69
CA ARG A 87 -15.86 14.98 -26.90
C ARG A 87 -15.55 15.40 -28.34
N LYS A 88 -14.46 14.90 -28.93
CA LYS A 88 -14.13 15.16 -30.36
C LYS A 88 -15.25 14.69 -31.29
N PHE A 89 -15.77 13.49 -31.07
CA PHE A 89 -16.91 12.96 -31.84
C PHE A 89 -18.18 13.79 -31.64
N ALA A 90 -18.48 14.23 -30.41
CA ALA A 90 -19.63 15.06 -30.10
C ALA A 90 -19.56 16.43 -30.77
N SER A 91 -18.38 17.05 -30.86
CA SER A 91 -18.16 18.27 -31.64
C SER A 91 -18.43 18.09 -33.14
N GLY A 92 -18.24 16.87 -33.65
CA GLY A 92 -18.64 16.45 -35.00
C GLY A 92 -20.10 15.99 -35.13
N GLY A 93 -20.93 16.15 -34.09
CA GLY A 93 -22.34 15.76 -34.09
C GLY A 93 -22.63 14.29 -33.79
N ILE A 94 -21.62 13.50 -33.42
CA ILE A 94 -21.74 12.07 -33.12
C ILE A 94 -21.86 11.88 -31.60
N LYS A 95 -23.01 11.41 -31.13
CA LYS A 95 -23.20 11.01 -29.73
C LYS A 95 -23.05 9.50 -29.60
N LEU A 96 -22.18 9.07 -28.68
CA LEU A 96 -21.95 7.66 -28.38
C LEU A 96 -22.92 7.18 -27.30
N ASP A 97 -23.44 5.97 -27.48
CA ASP A 97 -24.14 5.25 -26.42
C ASP A 97 -23.18 4.59 -25.42
N LEU A 98 -23.71 4.02 -24.33
CA LEU A 98 -22.90 3.39 -23.28
C LEU A 98 -22.04 2.23 -23.79
N GLY A 99 -22.56 1.41 -24.72
CA GLY A 99 -21.79 0.29 -25.27
C GLY A 99 -20.71 0.76 -26.24
N GLN A 100 -21.00 1.79 -27.04
CA GLN A 100 -20.02 2.44 -27.88
C GLN A 100 -18.90 3.12 -27.06
N MET A 101 -19.22 3.66 -25.88
CA MET A 101 -18.21 4.16 -24.93
C MET A 101 -17.29 3.05 -24.41
N LEU A 102 -17.82 1.86 -24.12
CA LEU A 102 -17.00 0.70 -23.74
C LEU A 102 -16.07 0.25 -24.87
N MET A 103 -16.58 0.18 -26.10
CA MET A 103 -15.77 -0.15 -27.28
C MET A 103 -14.71 0.92 -27.56
N LEU A 104 -15.07 2.20 -27.37
CA LEU A 104 -14.14 3.31 -27.49
C LEU A 104 -12.99 3.17 -26.49
N ARG A 105 -13.28 2.83 -25.23
CA ARG A 105 -12.25 2.60 -24.20
C ARG A 105 -11.25 1.51 -24.61
N HIS A 106 -11.71 0.41 -25.19
CA HIS A 106 -10.81 -0.62 -25.71
C HIS A 106 -9.97 -0.11 -26.89
N SER A 107 -10.59 0.58 -27.85
CA SER A 107 -9.86 1.07 -29.03
C SER A 107 -8.84 2.16 -28.68
N VAL A 108 -9.12 3.05 -27.71
CA VAL A 108 -8.13 4.04 -27.26
C VAL A 108 -6.99 3.40 -26.47
N ARG A 109 -7.21 2.29 -25.77
CA ARG A 109 -6.13 1.54 -25.11
C ARG A 109 -5.13 1.00 -26.13
N GLU A 110 -5.62 0.37 -27.20
CA GLU A 110 -4.77 -0.12 -28.28
C GLU A 110 -3.99 1.03 -28.95
N ALA A 111 -4.67 2.15 -29.25
CA ALA A 111 -4.03 3.33 -29.82
C ALA A 111 -2.97 3.94 -28.89
N LYS A 112 -3.26 4.03 -27.59
CA LYS A 112 -2.34 4.47 -26.54
C LYS A 112 -1.09 3.59 -26.50
N GLU A 113 -1.26 2.27 -26.43
CA GLU A 113 -0.16 1.32 -26.36
C GLU A 113 0.70 1.34 -27.63
N ALA A 114 0.10 1.47 -28.81
CA ALA A 114 0.82 1.64 -30.07
C ALA A 114 1.67 2.92 -30.09
N LEU A 115 1.11 4.05 -29.66
CA LEU A 115 1.82 5.33 -29.59
C LEU A 115 2.93 5.34 -28.54
N LEU A 116 2.72 4.69 -27.40
CA LEU A 116 3.72 4.62 -26.34
C LEU A 116 4.85 3.64 -26.65
N SER A 117 4.60 2.59 -27.43
CA SER A 117 5.60 1.59 -27.82
C SER A 117 6.43 1.99 -29.04
N ASN A 118 5.90 2.83 -29.94
CA ASN A 118 6.61 3.30 -31.11
C ASN A 118 6.62 4.84 -31.19
N PHE A 119 7.76 5.44 -30.86
CA PHE A 119 7.96 6.90 -30.86
C PHE A 119 7.86 7.55 -32.25
N THR A 120 7.99 6.78 -33.34
CA THR A 120 7.89 7.33 -34.71
C THR A 120 6.45 7.56 -35.16
N LEU A 121 5.47 6.94 -34.50
CA LEU A 121 4.05 7.16 -34.81
C LEU A 121 3.61 8.53 -34.29
N THR A 122 3.07 9.38 -35.15
CA THR A 122 2.48 10.67 -34.75
C THR A 122 1.03 10.53 -34.27
N SER A 123 0.38 9.44 -34.66
CA SER A 123 -1.02 9.17 -34.38
C SER A 123 -1.35 7.68 -34.51
N ALA A 124 -2.49 7.28 -33.95
CA ALA A 124 -3.03 5.92 -34.04
C ALA A 124 -4.56 5.95 -34.24
N PRO A 125 -5.12 5.04 -35.06
CA PRO A 125 -6.54 5.03 -35.36
C PRO A 125 -7.35 4.56 -34.15
N VAL A 126 -8.53 5.15 -33.98
CA VAL A 126 -9.52 4.75 -32.99
C VAL A 126 -10.81 4.42 -33.72
N THR A 127 -11.34 3.21 -33.52
CA THR A 127 -12.50 2.71 -34.26
C THR A 127 -13.56 2.18 -33.31
N VAL A 128 -14.79 2.63 -33.49
CA VAL A 128 -15.98 2.14 -32.78
C VAL A 128 -16.96 1.60 -33.81
N ILE A 129 -17.19 0.29 -33.78
CA ILE A 129 -18.06 -0.40 -34.75
C ILE A 129 -19.53 -0.01 -34.50
N GLY A 130 -20.30 0.10 -35.58
CA GLY A 130 -21.75 0.34 -35.49
C GLY A 130 -22.50 -0.86 -34.90
N ARG A 131 -23.79 -0.70 -34.62
CA ARG A 131 -24.67 -1.76 -34.08
C ARG A 131 -25.73 -2.21 -35.09
N GLY A 132 -26.31 -3.38 -34.84
CA GLY A 132 -27.45 -3.93 -35.59
C GLY A 132 -27.12 -4.21 -37.07
N SER A 133 -28.02 -3.90 -38.00
CA SER A 133 -27.77 -4.07 -39.44
C SER A 133 -26.72 -3.10 -40.02
N LYS A 134 -26.22 -2.15 -39.23
CA LYS A 134 -25.22 -1.15 -39.65
C LYS A 134 -23.85 -1.37 -39.00
N VAL A 135 -23.46 -2.61 -38.70
CA VAL A 135 -22.13 -2.93 -38.12
C VAL A 135 -21.00 -2.27 -38.91
N ILE A 136 -21.00 -2.44 -40.24
CA ILE A 136 -19.94 -1.90 -41.11
C ILE A 136 -20.23 -0.42 -41.45
N ALA A 137 -21.45 -0.11 -41.90
CA ALA A 137 -21.82 1.24 -42.35
C ALA A 137 -21.91 2.29 -41.23
N GLY A 138 -22.07 1.87 -39.97
CA GLY A 138 -22.13 2.73 -38.79
C GLY A 138 -20.81 2.82 -38.03
N THR A 139 -19.69 2.41 -38.64
CA THR A 139 -18.37 2.49 -38.02
C THR A 139 -17.95 3.95 -37.84
N ILE A 140 -17.68 4.33 -36.60
CA ILE A 140 -17.16 5.64 -36.23
C ILE A 140 -15.64 5.52 -36.17
N LYS A 141 -14.95 6.40 -36.90
CA LYS A 141 -13.49 6.45 -36.96
C LYS A 141 -13.01 7.78 -36.41
N GLY A 142 -11.96 7.73 -35.61
CA GLY A 142 -11.21 8.85 -35.12
C GLY A 142 -9.73 8.53 -35.09
N GLU A 143 -8.95 9.47 -34.61
CA GLU A 143 -7.50 9.36 -34.51
C GLU A 143 -7.05 10.00 -33.21
N LEU A 144 -6.28 9.24 -32.44
CA LEU A 144 -5.58 9.74 -31.26
C LEU A 144 -4.20 10.20 -31.70
N THR A 145 -3.88 11.46 -31.44
CA THR A 145 -2.56 12.03 -31.78
C THR A 145 -1.58 11.89 -30.62
N ARG A 146 -0.29 11.91 -30.91
CA ARG A 146 0.78 11.89 -29.90
C ARG A 146 0.73 13.11 -28.99
N ASP A 147 0.38 14.27 -29.53
CA ASP A 147 0.27 15.51 -28.76
C ASP A 147 -0.88 15.44 -27.75
N GLU A 148 -2.05 14.93 -28.16
CA GLU A 148 -3.17 14.66 -27.24
C GLU A 148 -2.79 13.65 -26.17
N LEU A 149 -2.11 12.56 -26.56
CA LEU A 149 -1.63 11.57 -25.59
C LEU A 149 -0.68 12.19 -24.57
N LYS A 150 0.28 13.03 -25.02
CA LYS A 150 1.21 13.70 -24.13
C LYS A 150 0.49 14.66 -23.18
N CYS A 151 -0.37 15.53 -23.71
CA CYS A 151 -1.12 16.50 -22.93
C CYS A 151 -2.00 15.81 -21.87
N GLU A 152 -2.79 14.82 -22.28
CA GLU A 152 -3.79 14.20 -21.40
C GLU A 152 -3.17 13.18 -20.43
N LEU A 153 -2.13 12.44 -20.84
CA LEU A 153 -1.53 11.40 -20.01
C LEU A 153 -0.26 11.85 -19.30
N ILE A 154 0.73 12.34 -20.05
CA ILE A 154 2.02 12.70 -19.46
C ILE A 154 1.84 13.95 -18.60
N ASP A 155 1.22 15.00 -19.13
CA ASP A 155 1.04 16.25 -18.41
C ASP A 155 -0.19 16.22 -17.47
N GLY A 156 -1.17 15.37 -17.75
CA GLY A 156 -2.35 15.18 -16.90
C GLY A 156 -2.13 14.28 -15.68
N PHE A 157 -1.52 13.09 -15.86
CA PHE A 157 -1.31 12.12 -14.77
C PHE A 157 0.08 12.19 -14.16
N PHE A 158 1.07 12.72 -14.86
CA PHE A 158 2.42 12.92 -14.33
C PHE A 158 2.90 14.36 -14.50
N PRO A 159 2.12 15.39 -14.11
CA PRO A 159 2.50 16.78 -14.27
C PRO A 159 3.85 17.08 -13.60
N GLU A 160 4.55 18.08 -14.13
CA GLU A 160 5.66 18.68 -13.39
C GLU A 160 5.14 19.31 -12.10
N CYS A 161 5.75 18.98 -10.97
CA CYS A 161 5.38 19.51 -9.66
C CYS A 161 6.60 19.64 -8.76
N THR A 162 6.42 20.35 -7.65
CA THR A 162 7.47 20.58 -6.65
C THR A 162 7.49 19.46 -5.59
N ALA A 163 8.60 19.33 -4.86
CA ALA A 163 8.77 18.30 -3.83
C ALA A 163 7.81 18.44 -2.64
N ASP A 164 7.20 19.61 -2.46
CA ASP A 164 6.20 19.94 -1.44
C ASP A 164 4.76 19.94 -1.96
N SER A 165 4.53 19.50 -3.20
CA SER A 165 3.20 19.41 -3.79
C SER A 165 2.31 18.42 -3.04
N ILE A 166 1.03 18.78 -2.87
CA ILE A 166 0.03 17.99 -2.12
C ILE A 166 -1.16 17.69 -3.05
N PRO A 167 -1.70 16.46 -3.06
CA PRO A 167 -2.86 16.09 -3.86
C PRO A 167 -4.05 16.99 -3.56
N ARG A 168 -4.75 17.42 -4.61
CA ARG A 168 -5.97 18.21 -4.45
C ARG A 168 -7.04 17.36 -3.79
N GLN A 169 -7.56 17.86 -2.65
CA GLN A 169 -8.75 17.29 -2.04
C GLN A 169 -9.97 17.65 -2.90
N GLN A 170 -10.71 16.64 -3.34
CA GLN A 170 -12.00 16.87 -3.98
C GLN A 170 -12.98 17.40 -2.93
N ARG A 171 -13.76 18.44 -3.29
CA ARG A 171 -14.89 18.85 -2.45
C ARG A 171 -15.90 17.71 -2.42
N SER A 172 -16.07 17.08 -1.26
CA SER A 172 -17.09 16.05 -1.08
C SER A 172 -18.47 16.67 -1.29
N ILE A 173 -19.22 16.15 -2.27
CA ILE A 173 -20.65 16.44 -2.40
C ILE A 173 -21.36 15.65 -1.29
N GLY A 174 -22.33 16.25 -0.60
CA GLY A 174 -22.96 15.66 0.59
C GLY A 174 -23.70 14.33 0.36
N PHE A 175 -23.96 13.98 -0.90
CA PHE A 175 -24.45 12.67 -1.30
C PHE A 175 -23.48 12.07 -2.32
N GLN A 176 -23.06 10.84 -2.07
CA GLN A 176 -22.22 10.04 -2.96
C GLN A 176 -22.85 8.66 -3.13
N GLU A 177 -22.67 8.08 -4.31
CA GLU A 177 -23.02 6.69 -4.56
C GLU A 177 -22.12 5.78 -3.72
N ILE A 178 -22.66 4.68 -3.20
CA ILE A 178 -21.86 3.69 -2.46
C ILE A 178 -20.89 3.04 -3.45
N GLY A 179 -19.59 3.24 -3.24
CA GLY A 179 -18.55 2.74 -4.15
C GLY A 179 -17.16 2.80 -3.53
N LEU A 180 -16.17 2.41 -4.32
CA LEU A 180 -14.76 2.51 -3.94
C LEU A 180 -14.30 3.98 -3.85
N PRO A 181 -13.40 4.33 -2.92
CA PRO A 181 -12.94 5.71 -2.72
C PRO A 181 -11.89 6.11 -3.78
N TYR A 182 -12.32 6.37 -5.01
CA TYR A 182 -11.43 6.80 -6.09
C TYR A 182 -10.66 8.09 -5.75
N ALA A 183 -9.43 8.19 -6.27
CA ALA A 183 -8.59 9.35 -6.03
C ALA A 183 -9.19 10.63 -6.67
N GLY A 184 -9.28 11.71 -5.89
CA GLY A 184 -9.82 12.99 -6.36
C GLY A 184 -8.88 13.78 -7.27
N ASP A 185 -7.56 13.57 -7.14
CA ASP A 185 -6.52 14.16 -7.99
C ASP A 185 -5.86 13.08 -8.86
N PRO A 186 -5.90 13.19 -10.21
CA PRO A 186 -5.26 12.22 -11.09
C PRO A 186 -3.74 12.35 -11.21
N ALA A 187 -3.13 13.38 -10.59
CA ALA A 187 -1.69 13.63 -10.69
C ALA A 187 -0.86 12.69 -9.80
N ILE A 188 -0.41 11.56 -10.36
CA ILE A 188 0.44 10.54 -9.71
C ILE A 188 1.74 11.15 -9.17
N THR A 189 2.38 12.07 -9.91
CA THR A 189 3.60 12.76 -9.43
C THR A 189 3.35 13.61 -8.19
N THR A 190 2.17 14.22 -8.06
CA THR A 190 1.77 14.95 -6.84
C THR A 190 1.57 14.01 -5.65
N HIS A 191 0.96 12.84 -5.87
CA HIS A 191 0.84 11.81 -4.83
C HIS A 191 2.22 11.27 -4.41
N LEU A 192 3.13 11.07 -5.37
CA LEU A 192 4.50 10.65 -5.09
C LEU A 192 5.27 11.72 -4.28
N ALA A 193 5.17 13.00 -4.68
CA ALA A 193 5.78 14.11 -3.95
C ALA A 193 5.28 14.13 -2.50
N TYR A 194 3.96 14.03 -2.31
CA TYR A 194 3.33 13.99 -1.00
C TYR A 194 3.79 12.80 -0.15
N PHE A 195 3.89 11.61 -0.73
CA PHE A 195 4.42 10.43 -0.06
C PHE A 195 5.86 10.66 0.42
N LEU A 196 6.77 11.10 -0.46
CA LEU A 196 8.17 11.37 -0.09
C LEU A 196 8.28 12.50 0.96
N ASN A 197 7.45 13.53 0.84
CA ASN A 197 7.38 14.66 1.76
C ASN A 197 7.00 14.20 3.19
N ARG A 198 6.03 13.27 3.31
CA ARG A 198 5.62 12.68 4.59
C ARG A 198 6.69 11.80 5.22
N HIS A 199 7.58 11.23 4.42
CA HIS A 199 8.67 10.35 4.86
C HIS A 199 10.06 11.01 4.77
N ARG A 200 10.12 12.35 4.78
CA ARG A 200 11.39 13.09 4.72
C ARG A 200 12.34 12.73 5.87
N ASP A 201 11.81 12.54 7.07
CA ASP A 201 12.64 12.19 8.23
C ASP A 201 13.23 10.79 8.08
N ASP A 202 12.48 9.84 7.52
CA ASP A 202 12.97 8.48 7.25
C ASP A 202 14.04 8.49 6.16
N LEU A 203 13.89 9.31 5.12
CA LEU A 203 14.91 9.50 4.09
C LEU A 203 16.19 10.13 4.65
N SER A 204 16.04 11.15 5.51
CA SER A 204 17.18 11.90 6.09
C SER A 204 18.04 11.06 7.04
N LYS A 205 17.48 10.01 7.65
CA LYS A 205 18.21 9.10 8.55
C LYS A 205 19.26 8.25 7.82
N HIS A 206 19.12 8.03 6.52
CA HIS A 206 19.94 7.05 5.79
C HIS A 206 21.06 7.68 4.98
N ARG A 207 20.92 8.94 4.57
CA ARG A 207 21.93 9.63 3.76
C ARG A 207 21.93 11.14 4.01
N GLU A 208 23.13 11.71 4.12
CA GLU A 208 23.30 13.17 4.16
C GLU A 208 22.94 13.81 2.81
N GLY A 209 22.25 14.95 2.85
CA GLY A 209 21.82 15.71 1.67
C GLY A 209 20.30 15.85 1.59
N PRO A 210 19.75 16.20 0.40
CA PRO A 210 18.31 16.33 0.21
C PRO A 210 17.59 15.00 0.53
N PRO A 211 16.48 15.02 1.28
CA PRO A 211 15.74 13.82 1.64
C PRO A 211 15.03 13.24 0.42
N ARG A 212 15.73 12.38 -0.31
CA ARG A 212 15.29 11.77 -1.57
C ARG A 212 15.68 10.29 -1.65
N PRO A 213 14.94 9.46 -2.39
CA PRO A 213 15.39 8.11 -2.74
C PRO A 213 16.68 8.14 -3.56
N THR A 214 17.58 7.20 -3.31
CA THR A 214 18.83 7.06 -4.08
C THR A 214 18.65 6.13 -5.27
N ALA A 215 17.67 5.23 -5.20
CA ALA A 215 17.31 4.33 -6.29
C ALA A 215 15.79 4.30 -6.49
N VAL A 216 15.36 3.91 -7.69
CA VAL A 216 13.95 3.69 -8.03
C VAL A 216 13.78 2.36 -8.77
N LEU A 217 12.83 1.55 -8.32
CA LEU A 217 12.33 0.36 -9.00
C LEU A 217 10.94 0.67 -9.54
N PHE A 218 10.76 0.61 -10.85
CA PHE A 218 9.46 0.76 -11.49
C PHE A 218 8.74 -0.59 -11.56
N ASN A 219 7.45 -0.61 -11.23
CA ASN A 219 6.57 -1.76 -11.37
C ASN A 219 5.20 -1.38 -11.97
N GLY A 220 4.53 -2.34 -12.60
CA GLY A 220 3.18 -2.16 -13.15
C GLY A 220 3.16 -1.72 -14.62
N GLY A 221 2.02 -2.00 -15.26
CA GLY A 221 1.87 -1.90 -16.71
C GLY A 221 2.05 -0.50 -17.29
N VAL A 222 1.78 0.57 -16.51
CA VAL A 222 2.00 1.96 -16.96
C VAL A 222 3.47 2.20 -17.24
N PHE A 223 4.35 1.70 -16.38
CA PHE A 223 5.79 1.89 -16.54
C PHE A 223 6.40 1.00 -17.61
N LYS A 224 5.64 0.26 -18.43
CA LYS A 224 6.19 -0.30 -19.68
C LYS A 224 6.65 0.80 -20.63
N ALA A 225 5.93 1.93 -20.65
CA ALA A 225 6.29 3.05 -21.50
C ALA A 225 7.39 3.90 -20.86
N GLU A 226 8.46 4.11 -21.61
CA GLU A 226 9.65 4.84 -21.16
C GLU A 226 9.35 6.29 -20.80
N ALA A 227 8.41 6.92 -21.51
CA ALA A 227 8.03 8.32 -21.25
C ALA A 227 7.56 8.56 -19.80
N PHE A 228 6.82 7.62 -19.20
CA PHE A 228 6.39 7.75 -17.80
C PHE A 228 7.55 7.53 -16.82
N ARG A 229 8.43 6.55 -17.09
CA ARG A 229 9.64 6.33 -16.28
C ARG A 229 10.53 7.57 -16.28
N GLN A 230 10.78 8.15 -17.46
CA GLN A 230 11.58 9.37 -17.60
C GLN A 230 10.96 10.56 -16.86
N ARG A 231 9.63 10.73 -16.92
CA ARG A 231 8.94 11.81 -16.21
C ARG A 231 9.11 11.68 -14.69
N VAL A 232 8.98 10.48 -14.14
CA VAL A 232 9.21 10.23 -12.70
C VAL A 232 10.69 10.42 -12.35
N GLU A 233 11.62 9.90 -13.15
CA GLU A 233 13.05 10.07 -12.93
C GLU A 233 13.46 11.55 -12.93
N ASN A 234 12.95 12.33 -13.88
CA ASN A 234 13.18 13.77 -13.95
C ASN A 234 12.66 14.48 -12.70
N ALA A 235 11.45 14.13 -12.24
CA ALA A 235 10.88 14.70 -11.03
C ALA A 235 11.73 14.38 -9.78
N LEU A 236 12.13 13.12 -9.60
CA LEU A 236 12.98 12.70 -8.48
C LEU A 236 14.33 13.42 -8.48
N ASN A 237 14.95 13.58 -9.65
CA ASN A 237 16.22 14.31 -9.79
C ASN A 237 16.04 15.81 -9.54
N GLN A 238 14.93 16.41 -10.00
CA GLN A 238 14.60 17.81 -9.74
C GLN A 238 14.35 18.08 -8.25
N TRP A 239 13.63 17.21 -7.56
CA TRP A 239 13.41 17.32 -6.11
C TRP A 239 14.69 17.08 -5.30
N GLY A 240 15.64 16.35 -5.90
CA GLY A 240 16.95 16.06 -5.35
C GLY A 240 18.03 17.10 -5.62
N GLN A 241 17.69 18.29 -6.12
CA GLN A 241 18.66 19.36 -6.38
C GLN A 241 19.54 19.62 -5.14
N GLY A 242 20.86 19.61 -5.33
CA GLY A 242 21.85 19.62 -4.26
C GLY A 242 22.52 18.26 -4.00
N SER A 243 22.04 17.18 -4.63
CA SER A 243 22.74 15.89 -4.70
C SER A 243 23.68 15.83 -5.91
N ASN A 244 24.87 15.25 -5.73
CA ASN A 244 25.86 15.08 -6.82
C ASN A 244 25.63 13.83 -7.68
N GLU A 245 24.69 12.96 -7.30
CA GLU A 245 24.39 11.71 -8.00
C GLU A 245 22.93 11.74 -8.46
N PRO A 246 22.60 11.31 -9.69
CA PRO A 246 21.21 11.09 -10.11
C PRO A 246 20.58 9.90 -9.35
N VAL A 247 19.26 9.79 -9.35
CA VAL A 247 18.58 8.57 -8.88
C VAL A 247 18.95 7.38 -9.77
N LYS A 248 19.33 6.26 -9.16
CA LYS A 248 19.65 5.03 -9.89
C LYS A 248 18.38 4.28 -10.24
N VAL A 249 18.13 4.03 -11.53
CA VAL A 249 17.05 3.13 -11.95
C VAL A 249 17.49 1.68 -11.77
N LEU A 250 16.77 0.93 -10.94
CA LEU A 250 17.00 -0.51 -10.76
C LEU A 250 16.39 -1.29 -11.94
N PRO A 251 17.12 -2.26 -12.51
CA PRO A 251 16.65 -2.98 -13.69
C PRO A 251 15.50 -3.94 -13.33
N SER A 252 14.32 -3.73 -13.91
CA SER A 252 13.17 -4.64 -13.82
C SER A 252 13.14 -5.60 -15.02
N ALA A 253 12.95 -6.90 -14.76
CA ALA A 253 12.92 -7.91 -15.83
C ALA A 253 11.55 -8.04 -16.52
N ASP A 254 10.45 -8.00 -15.76
CA ASP A 254 9.10 -8.18 -16.27
C ASP A 254 8.09 -7.47 -15.35
N LEU A 255 7.50 -6.38 -15.82
CA LEU A 255 6.59 -5.53 -15.04
C LEU A 255 5.19 -6.15 -14.86
N ASP A 256 4.81 -7.12 -15.70
CA ASP A 256 3.50 -7.78 -15.58
C ASP A 256 3.54 -8.93 -14.56
N LEU A 257 4.68 -9.62 -14.49
CA LEU A 257 4.84 -10.80 -13.66
C LEU A 257 5.57 -10.54 -12.33
N ALA A 258 6.15 -9.35 -12.14
CA ALA A 258 6.92 -9.02 -10.95
C ALA A 258 6.16 -9.29 -9.64
N VAL A 259 4.90 -8.85 -9.51
CA VAL A 259 4.12 -9.09 -8.28
C VAL A 259 3.93 -10.59 -8.01
N ALA A 260 3.53 -11.35 -9.03
CA ALA A 260 3.29 -12.79 -8.88
C ALA A 260 4.57 -13.59 -8.58
N ARG A 261 5.68 -13.27 -9.27
CA ARG A 261 7.01 -13.87 -9.02
C ARG A 261 7.51 -13.50 -7.62
N GLY A 262 7.34 -12.25 -7.24
CA GLY A 262 7.68 -11.73 -5.92
C GLY A 262 6.94 -12.43 -4.79
N ALA A 263 5.64 -12.65 -4.96
CA ALA A 263 4.83 -13.41 -4.01
C ALA A 263 5.30 -14.87 -3.90
N ALA A 264 5.67 -15.51 -5.01
CA ALA A 264 6.23 -16.86 -5.01
C ALA A 264 7.60 -16.92 -4.29
N TYR A 265 8.49 -15.96 -4.58
CA TYR A 265 9.78 -15.82 -3.90
C TYR A 265 9.59 -15.57 -2.40
N TYR A 266 8.66 -14.71 -2.01
CA TYR A 266 8.35 -14.47 -0.60
C TYR A 266 7.86 -15.74 0.12
N GLY A 267 7.13 -16.61 -0.58
CA GLY A 267 6.79 -17.95 -0.09
C GLY A 267 8.02 -18.81 0.26
N LEU A 268 9.14 -18.65 -0.46
CA LEU A 268 10.42 -19.28 -0.12
C LEU A 268 11.10 -18.58 1.07
N VAL A 269 11.08 -17.25 1.11
CA VAL A 269 11.66 -16.45 2.20
C VAL A 269 11.05 -16.85 3.54
N ARG A 270 9.72 -17.02 3.59
CA ARG A 270 9.01 -17.49 4.79
C ARG A 270 9.37 -18.90 5.24
N ARG A 271 9.98 -19.70 4.36
CA ARG A 271 10.52 -21.03 4.66
C ARG A 271 12.03 -21.00 4.92
N GLY A 272 12.59 -19.83 5.18
CA GLY A 272 14.01 -19.63 5.46
C GLY A 272 14.90 -19.67 4.21
N ARG A 273 14.34 -19.47 3.01
CA ARG A 273 15.09 -19.50 1.75
C ARG A 273 15.01 -18.16 1.03
N GLY A 274 16.14 -17.46 0.92
CA GLY A 274 16.24 -16.17 0.23
C GLY A 274 16.44 -15.00 1.19
N VAL A 275 16.39 -13.79 0.66
CA VAL A 275 16.60 -12.56 1.44
C VAL A 275 15.27 -12.02 1.94
N ARG A 276 15.20 -11.64 3.21
CA ARG A 276 14.02 -11.04 3.82
C ARG A 276 14.09 -9.52 3.83
N ILE A 277 12.98 -8.87 3.48
CA ILE A 277 12.77 -7.44 3.71
C ILE A 277 12.10 -7.30 5.08
N HIS A 278 12.73 -6.57 6.00
CA HIS A 278 12.27 -6.40 7.37
C HIS A 278 11.32 -5.21 7.46
N GLY A 279 10.15 -5.39 8.06
CA GLY A 279 9.14 -4.33 8.25
C GLY A 279 8.72 -4.19 9.71
N GLY A 280 9.64 -4.43 10.66
CA GLY A 280 9.30 -4.52 12.08
C GLY A 280 8.49 -3.32 12.61
N THR A 281 7.61 -3.57 13.58
CA THR A 281 6.70 -2.55 14.11
C THR A 281 7.44 -1.33 14.68
N ALA A 282 6.96 -0.13 14.38
CA ALA A 282 7.54 1.11 14.88
C ALA A 282 7.05 1.50 16.30
N ARG A 283 6.17 0.69 16.89
CA ARG A 283 5.57 0.90 18.21
C ARG A 283 5.47 -0.44 18.94
N THR A 284 5.45 -0.37 20.25
CA THR A 284 5.01 -1.47 21.11
C THR A 284 3.49 -1.36 21.27
N TYR A 285 2.77 -2.48 21.16
CA TYR A 285 1.31 -2.48 21.29
C TYR A 285 0.83 -3.35 22.46
N TYR A 286 -0.27 -2.90 23.06
CA TYR A 286 -0.84 -3.46 24.27
C TYR A 286 -2.35 -3.63 24.13
N VAL A 287 -2.89 -4.55 24.91
CA VAL A 287 -4.35 -4.69 25.10
C VAL A 287 -4.68 -4.30 26.51
N GLY A 288 -5.74 -3.50 26.68
CA GLY A 288 -6.26 -3.11 27.96
C GLY A 288 -6.96 -4.28 28.65
N ILE A 289 -6.64 -4.50 29.92
CA ILE A 289 -7.25 -5.55 30.75
C ILE A 289 -7.84 -4.92 32.00
N GLU A 290 -9.16 -5.01 32.10
CA GLU A 290 -9.90 -4.51 33.26
C GLU A 290 -9.57 -5.34 34.50
N THR A 291 -9.34 -4.65 35.62
CA THR A 291 -9.06 -5.30 36.89
C THR A 291 -10.34 -5.71 37.60
N ALA A 292 -10.35 -6.93 38.17
CA ALA A 292 -11.43 -7.39 39.02
C ALA A 292 -11.37 -6.69 40.39
N GLN A 293 -12.01 -5.52 40.50
CA GLN A 293 -12.13 -4.76 41.75
C GLN A 293 -13.59 -4.38 42.03
N PRO A 294 -13.97 -4.14 43.30
CA PRO A 294 -15.30 -3.65 43.64
C PRO A 294 -15.61 -2.33 42.93
N ALA A 295 -16.81 -2.22 42.36
CA ALA A 295 -17.25 -1.00 41.68
C ALA A 295 -17.35 0.17 42.65
N VAL A 296 -16.70 1.29 42.32
CA VAL A 296 -16.81 2.55 43.05
C VAL A 296 -17.63 3.53 42.21
N PRO A 297 -18.75 4.09 42.72
CA PRO A 297 -19.56 5.03 41.96
C PRO A 297 -18.74 6.22 41.43
N GLY A 298 -18.81 6.46 40.12
CA GLY A 298 -18.11 7.57 39.46
C GLY A 298 -16.64 7.31 39.12
N ALA A 299 -16.07 6.16 39.49
CA ALA A 299 -14.71 5.78 39.12
C ALA A 299 -14.74 4.62 38.11
N PRO A 300 -14.07 4.74 36.95
CA PRO A 300 -13.90 3.61 36.04
C PRO A 300 -12.99 2.55 36.69
N PRO A 301 -13.19 1.27 36.37
CA PRO A 301 -12.32 0.20 36.84
C PRO A 301 -10.88 0.41 36.32
N PRO A 302 -9.85 0.18 37.14
CA PRO A 302 -8.46 0.33 36.71
C PRO A 302 -8.14 -0.60 35.54
N LEU A 303 -7.39 -0.07 34.57
CA LEU A 303 -7.01 -0.77 33.34
C LEU A 303 -5.51 -1.07 33.35
N LYS A 304 -5.14 -2.35 33.31
CA LYS A 304 -3.75 -2.78 33.08
C LYS A 304 -3.47 -2.86 31.58
N ALA A 305 -2.22 -2.73 31.17
CA ALA A 305 -1.82 -2.88 29.77
C ALA A 305 -0.92 -4.11 29.59
N LEU A 306 -1.35 -5.09 28.79
CA LEU A 306 -0.56 -6.28 28.47
C LEU A 306 0.09 -6.13 27.10
N CYS A 307 1.43 -6.18 27.04
CA CYS A 307 2.18 -6.11 25.80
C CYS A 307 1.90 -7.34 24.94
N VAL A 308 1.37 -7.13 23.74
CA VAL A 308 1.08 -8.20 22.76
C VAL A 308 1.98 -8.14 21.53
N VAL A 309 2.61 -6.99 21.28
CA VAL A 309 3.57 -6.80 20.19
C VAL A 309 4.70 -5.92 20.69
N SER A 310 5.93 -6.41 20.66
CA SER A 310 7.12 -5.63 20.98
C SER A 310 7.47 -4.66 19.86
N PHE A 311 8.17 -3.58 20.19
CA PHE A 311 8.82 -2.73 19.20
C PHE A 311 9.80 -3.56 18.34
N GLY A 312 9.81 -3.30 17.03
CA GLY A 312 10.65 -3.99 16.06
C GLY A 312 10.23 -5.43 15.78
N MET A 313 9.10 -5.91 16.32
CA MET A 313 8.61 -7.25 16.03
C MET A 313 8.38 -7.39 14.53
N GLU A 314 9.05 -8.37 13.91
CA GLU A 314 9.02 -8.54 12.46
C GLU A 314 7.62 -8.89 11.95
N GLU A 315 7.24 -8.29 10.83
CA GLU A 315 6.05 -8.70 10.10
C GLU A 315 6.11 -10.18 9.71
N GLY A 316 4.97 -10.85 9.78
CA GLY A 316 4.83 -12.30 9.64
C GLY A 316 5.15 -13.07 10.93
N THR A 317 5.63 -12.42 11.99
CA THR A 317 5.87 -13.08 13.29
C THR A 317 4.54 -13.36 13.99
N ALA A 318 4.42 -14.58 14.49
CA ALA A 318 3.34 -15.05 15.32
C ALA A 318 3.93 -15.58 16.64
N THR A 319 3.38 -15.16 17.78
CA THR A 319 3.88 -15.58 19.10
C THR A 319 2.73 -15.72 20.10
N ASP A 320 2.88 -16.70 21.00
CA ASP A 320 2.05 -16.75 22.19
C ASP A 320 2.39 -15.58 23.12
N VAL A 321 1.38 -15.07 23.82
CA VAL A 321 1.53 -14.00 24.81
C VAL A 321 1.55 -14.64 26.20
N PRO A 322 2.74 -14.80 26.82
CA PRO A 322 2.86 -15.48 28.11
C PRO A 322 2.44 -14.56 29.26
N GLY A 323 2.27 -15.15 30.45
CA GLY A 323 2.23 -14.40 31.70
C GLY A 323 0.88 -13.83 32.11
N PHE A 324 -0.19 -14.03 31.32
CA PHE A 324 -1.52 -13.53 31.69
C PHE A 324 -2.65 -14.48 31.26
N GLU A 325 -3.44 -14.95 32.23
CA GLU A 325 -4.70 -15.64 31.97
C GLU A 325 -5.83 -14.62 31.98
N SER A 326 -6.37 -14.30 30.80
CA SER A 326 -7.49 -13.37 30.67
C SER A 326 -8.80 -14.12 30.52
N PHE A 327 -9.89 -13.48 30.96
CA PHE A 327 -11.24 -13.89 30.61
C PHE A 327 -11.71 -13.08 29.41
N LEU A 328 -12.24 -13.78 28.41
CA LEU A 328 -12.90 -13.19 27.26
C LEU A 328 -14.41 -13.27 27.44
N VAL A 329 -15.11 -12.16 27.30
CA VAL A 329 -16.56 -12.14 27.20
C VAL A 329 -16.99 -12.49 25.77
N ILE A 330 -17.92 -13.44 25.63
CA ILE A 330 -18.53 -13.86 24.36
C ILE A 330 -20.05 -13.84 24.48
N GLY A 331 -20.76 -13.75 23.36
CA GLY A 331 -22.23 -13.72 23.31
C GLY A 331 -22.86 -12.35 23.64
N ALA A 332 -22.05 -11.33 23.91
CA ALA A 332 -22.49 -9.95 24.14
C ALA A 332 -21.53 -8.96 23.44
N PRO A 333 -22.00 -7.75 23.09
CA PRO A 333 -21.12 -6.68 22.64
C PRO A 333 -20.09 -6.34 23.72
N ALA A 334 -18.82 -6.29 23.32
CA ALA A 334 -17.72 -5.95 24.21
C ALA A 334 -16.77 -4.96 23.53
N GLU A 335 -16.22 -4.06 24.35
CA GLU A 335 -15.23 -3.08 23.93
C GLU A 335 -13.82 -3.63 24.18
N PHE A 336 -12.99 -3.65 23.15
CA PHE A 336 -11.60 -4.06 23.19
C PHE A 336 -10.72 -2.82 23.07
N ARG A 337 -10.12 -2.43 24.21
CA ARG A 337 -9.25 -1.26 24.31
C ARG A 337 -7.84 -1.64 23.89
N PHE A 338 -7.30 -0.93 22.92
CA PHE A 338 -6.00 -1.21 22.34
C PHE A 338 -5.10 0.01 22.50
N LEU A 339 -3.84 -0.21 22.88
CA LEU A 339 -2.91 0.87 23.22
C LEU A 339 -1.59 0.70 22.48
N SER A 340 -0.88 1.81 22.28
CA SER A 340 0.41 1.82 21.61
C SER A 340 1.40 2.73 22.33
N SER A 341 2.69 2.47 22.18
CA SER A 341 3.76 3.32 22.71
C SER A 341 4.91 3.45 21.73
N THR A 342 5.43 4.67 21.62
CA THR A 342 6.65 5.02 20.88
C THR A 342 7.90 5.07 21.78
N VAL A 343 7.71 5.19 23.10
CA VAL A 343 8.78 5.36 24.09
C VAL A 343 9.15 4.05 24.81
N ARG A 344 8.20 3.11 24.92
CA ARG A 344 8.40 1.81 25.58
C ARG A 344 8.95 0.74 24.62
N GLN A 345 10.12 0.99 24.05
CA GLN A 345 10.72 0.15 22.99
C GLN A 345 11.30 -1.18 23.50
N ASN A 346 11.55 -1.30 24.81
CA ASN A 346 12.21 -2.48 25.38
C ASN A 346 11.24 -3.54 25.93
N ASP A 347 9.95 -3.23 25.98
CA ASP A 347 8.95 -4.13 26.54
C ASP A 347 8.79 -5.38 25.66
N LYS A 348 8.79 -6.54 26.33
CA LYS A 348 8.67 -7.84 25.68
C LYS A 348 7.21 -8.29 25.69
N VAL A 349 6.83 -9.10 24.71
CA VAL A 349 5.51 -9.72 24.68
C VAL A 349 5.25 -10.45 26.01
N GLY A 350 4.12 -10.17 26.64
CA GLY A 350 3.74 -10.67 27.97
C GLY A 350 4.08 -9.71 29.12
N THR A 351 4.81 -8.61 28.89
CA THR A 351 5.00 -7.57 29.91
C THR A 351 3.63 -6.96 30.29
N LEU A 352 3.27 -7.05 31.57
CA LEU A 352 2.06 -6.45 32.13
C LEU A 352 2.42 -5.15 32.86
N LEU A 353 1.79 -4.06 32.48
CA LEU A 353 1.90 -2.77 33.16
C LEU A 353 0.66 -2.58 34.04
N ASP A 354 0.88 -2.57 35.36
CA ASP A 354 -0.19 -2.36 36.34
C ASP A 354 -0.72 -0.93 36.32
N GLU A 355 0.18 0.04 36.10
CA GLU A 355 -0.11 1.46 35.98
C GLU A 355 0.71 2.05 34.83
N TRP A 356 0.09 2.92 34.06
CA TRP A 356 0.70 3.59 32.92
C TRP A 356 0.02 4.96 32.77
N TYR A 357 0.84 5.99 32.54
CA TYR A 357 0.39 7.37 32.41
C TYR A 357 0.57 7.80 30.96
N ASP A 358 1.35 8.85 30.73
CA ASP A 358 1.59 9.48 29.42
C ASP A 358 2.51 8.65 28.48
N GLU A 359 2.82 7.40 28.86
CA GLU A 359 3.69 6.51 28.08
C GLU A 359 2.93 5.71 27.01
N LEU A 360 1.60 5.56 27.15
CA LEU A 360 0.74 4.85 26.22
C LEU A 360 -0.32 5.77 25.61
N GLU A 361 -0.53 5.63 24.31
CA GLU A 361 -1.63 6.25 23.57
C GLU A 361 -2.71 5.21 23.30
N GLU A 362 -3.95 5.53 23.65
CA GLU A 362 -5.09 4.69 23.34
C GLU A 362 -5.54 4.86 21.88
N MET A 363 -5.74 3.73 21.20
CA MET A 363 -6.24 3.68 19.83
C MET A 363 -7.77 3.61 19.82
N ALA A 364 -8.39 3.88 18.66
CA ALA A 364 -9.83 3.78 18.51
C ALA A 364 -10.34 2.41 18.99
N PRO A 365 -11.29 2.35 19.95
CA PRO A 365 -11.72 1.10 20.54
C PRO A 365 -12.45 0.23 19.52
N LEU A 366 -12.25 -1.08 19.61
CA LEU A 366 -12.94 -2.05 18.78
C LEU A 366 -14.13 -2.61 19.55
N THR A 367 -15.35 -2.36 19.08
CA THR A 367 -16.55 -3.01 19.62
C THR A 367 -16.91 -4.23 18.78
N ALA A 368 -16.95 -5.40 19.41
CA ALA A 368 -17.31 -6.64 18.72
C ALA A 368 -18.15 -7.57 19.60
N THR A 369 -19.03 -8.34 18.95
CA THR A 369 -19.77 -9.44 19.60
C THR A 369 -19.17 -10.76 19.14
N LEU A 370 -18.41 -11.41 20.02
CA LEU A 370 -17.77 -12.69 19.71
C LEU A 370 -18.77 -13.84 19.88
N ALA A 371 -18.80 -14.79 18.95
CA ALA A 371 -19.78 -15.86 18.92
C ALA A 371 -19.66 -16.81 20.13
N SER A 372 -20.81 -17.27 20.65
CA SER A 372 -20.93 -18.22 21.77
C SER A 372 -21.88 -19.36 21.40
N ASP A 373 -21.47 -20.60 21.65
CA ASP A 373 -22.33 -21.77 21.50
C ASP A 373 -23.49 -21.68 22.50
N GLY A 374 -24.69 -21.35 22.01
CA GLY A 374 -25.89 -21.15 22.81
C GLY A 374 -26.34 -19.70 23.01
N GLY A 375 -25.63 -18.72 22.44
CA GLY A 375 -26.06 -17.31 22.36
C GLY A 375 -26.07 -16.52 23.68
N ALA A 376 -25.88 -17.17 24.83
CA ALA A 376 -25.80 -16.50 26.13
C ALA A 376 -24.41 -15.88 26.37
N ALA A 377 -24.43 -14.72 27.03
CA ALA A 377 -23.23 -14.02 27.47
C ALA A 377 -22.49 -14.83 28.54
N ARG A 378 -21.18 -15.05 28.36
CA ARG A 378 -20.34 -15.74 29.36
C ARG A 378 -18.88 -15.32 29.25
N TYR A 379 -18.16 -15.49 30.35
CA TYR A 379 -16.70 -15.36 30.41
C TYR A 379 -16.02 -16.70 30.14
N VAL A 380 -15.04 -16.71 29.24
CA VAL A 380 -14.25 -17.89 28.89
C VAL A 380 -12.78 -17.59 29.18
N PRO A 381 -12.05 -18.44 29.93
CA PRO A 381 -10.62 -18.26 30.12
C PRO A 381 -9.89 -18.55 28.80
N VAL A 382 -9.04 -17.61 28.38
CA VAL A 382 -8.31 -17.69 27.11
C VAL A 382 -6.82 -17.47 27.30
N ARG A 383 -6.05 -18.01 26.35
CA ARG A 383 -4.68 -17.58 26.07
C ARG A 383 -4.70 -16.65 24.87
N LEU A 384 -3.77 -15.70 24.84
CA LEU A 384 -3.64 -14.78 23.73
C LEU A 384 -2.48 -15.22 22.84
N HIS A 385 -2.68 -15.08 21.53
CA HIS A 385 -1.67 -15.30 20.51
C HIS A 385 -1.70 -14.11 19.55
N SER A 386 -0.56 -13.44 19.37
CA SER A 386 -0.46 -12.25 18.53
C SER A 386 0.25 -12.58 17.22
N LYS A 387 -0.17 -11.92 16.15
CA LYS A 387 0.48 -12.01 14.85
C LYS A 387 0.45 -10.66 14.15
N VAL A 388 1.62 -10.14 13.79
CA VAL A 388 1.75 -8.95 12.95
C VAL A 388 1.79 -9.43 11.49
N THR A 389 0.85 -8.98 10.67
CA THR A 389 0.80 -9.34 9.24
C THR A 389 1.69 -8.41 8.41
N GLU A 390 2.05 -8.86 7.22
CA GLU A 390 2.85 -8.12 6.23
C GLU A 390 2.18 -6.85 5.71
N VAL A 391 0.84 -6.78 5.82
CA VAL A 391 0.04 -5.61 5.45
C VAL A 391 -0.12 -4.62 6.61
N GLY A 392 0.55 -4.85 7.75
CA GLY A 392 0.49 -3.97 8.91
C GLY A 392 -0.82 -4.09 9.71
N THR A 393 -1.41 -5.29 9.76
CA THR A 393 -2.52 -5.61 10.67
C THR A 393 -2.00 -6.44 11.84
N LEU A 394 -2.40 -6.11 13.05
CA LEU A 394 -2.27 -7.02 14.19
C LEU A 394 -3.50 -7.92 14.27
N GLU A 395 -3.29 -9.21 14.16
CA GLU A 395 -4.26 -10.22 14.55
C GLU A 395 -4.00 -10.62 16.01
N LEU A 396 -5.00 -10.46 16.87
CA LEU A 396 -5.00 -10.99 18.23
C LEU A 396 -5.99 -12.14 18.32
N TRP A 397 -5.47 -13.32 18.58
CA TRP A 397 -6.23 -14.55 18.71
C TRP A 397 -6.45 -14.89 20.18
N CYS A 398 -7.71 -14.98 20.57
CA CYS A 398 -8.11 -15.47 21.88
C CYS A 398 -8.44 -16.96 21.73
N ILE A 399 -7.66 -17.81 22.38
CA ILE A 399 -7.76 -19.28 22.26
C ILE A 399 -8.26 -19.83 23.59
N SER A 400 -9.34 -20.60 23.59
CA SER A 400 -9.85 -21.24 24.82
C SER A 400 -8.77 -22.13 25.44
N ARG A 401 -8.78 -22.31 26.77
CA ARG A 401 -7.81 -23.17 27.46
C ARG A 401 -7.75 -24.60 26.93
N ASP A 402 -8.87 -25.14 26.45
CA ASP A 402 -8.96 -26.47 25.86
C ASP A 402 -8.63 -26.51 24.35
N GLY A 403 -8.34 -25.35 23.74
CA GLY A 403 -7.97 -25.21 22.33
C GLY A 403 -9.12 -25.43 21.34
N LYS A 404 -10.34 -25.66 21.82
CA LYS A 404 -11.48 -26.00 20.95
C LYS A 404 -12.09 -24.78 20.26
N HIS A 405 -11.95 -23.60 20.87
CA HIS A 405 -12.51 -22.37 20.35
C HIS A 405 -11.42 -21.32 20.16
N ARG A 406 -11.54 -20.57 19.06
CA ARG A 406 -10.66 -19.45 18.76
C ARG A 406 -11.48 -18.28 18.24
N TRP A 407 -11.18 -17.09 18.76
CA TRP A 407 -11.78 -15.83 18.32
C TRP A 407 -10.66 -14.91 17.85
N LYS A 408 -10.90 -14.17 16.78
CA LYS A 408 -9.93 -13.23 16.20
C LYS A 408 -10.42 -11.80 16.37
N LEU A 409 -9.52 -10.94 16.81
CA LEU A 409 -9.65 -9.49 16.77
C LEU A 409 -8.58 -8.95 15.80
N GLU A 410 -8.94 -7.99 14.96
CA GLU A 410 -8.03 -7.38 13.99
C GLU A 410 -7.92 -5.89 14.27
N PHE A 411 -6.68 -5.41 14.40
CA PHE A 411 -6.37 -4.00 14.64
C PHE A 411 -5.44 -3.53 13.52
N ASN A 412 -5.77 -2.40 12.90
CA ASN A 412 -4.83 -1.79 11.98
C ASN A 412 -3.75 -1.08 12.80
N VAL A 413 -2.51 -1.56 12.71
CA VAL A 413 -1.37 -0.99 13.46
C VAL A 413 -0.68 0.13 12.69
N ARG A 414 -1.05 0.34 11.42
CA ARG A 414 -0.64 1.51 10.65
C ARG A 414 -1.50 2.71 11.06
N GLU A 415 -0.85 3.83 11.29
CA GLU A 415 -1.55 5.07 11.55
C GLU A 415 -2.39 5.46 10.33
N LYS A 416 -3.68 5.69 10.52
CA LYS A 416 -4.37 6.69 9.70
C LYS A 416 -3.84 8.05 10.17
N ARG A 417 -2.81 8.56 9.50
CA ARG A 417 -2.26 9.90 9.76
C ARG A 417 -2.76 10.90 8.72
#